data_AF-A0A9P7ED49-F1
#
_entry.id   AF-A0A9P7ED49-F1
#
_cell.length_a   1.000
_cell.length_b   1.000
_cell.length_c   1.000
_cell.angle_alpha   90.00
_cell.angle_beta   90.00
_cell.angle_gamma   90.00
#
_symmetry.space_group_name_H-M   'P 1'
#
loop_
_entity.id
_entity.type
_entity.pdbx_description
1 polymer ?
#
loop_
_entity_poly.entity_id
_entity_poly.type
_entity_poly.pdbx_seq_one_letter_code
_entity_poly.pdbx_strand_id
1 'polypeptide(L)'
;MQVKFGQGELAHRALKAFYPLTSKLDTLAQSAKHEQRYHVLRQVAEAGGASSSDSQSPADAPPSVSSDIHHHITTNRDSLINLFQFLQEHDSDPAVKNFIPKLKDHILYRLQKLDIGYCDHTFTDEEHNSIIIPNNMIFSVQTMQVHYTTYDLR
;
A
#
# COMPACT_ATOMS: atom_id res chain seq x y z
N MET A 1 -21.28 -8.55 38.68
CA MET A 1 -20.94 -7.34 39.44
C MET A 1 -20.25 -6.37 38.48
N GLN A 2 -20.99 -5.44 37.90
CA GLN A 2 -20.49 -4.48 36.89
C GLN A 2 -19.96 -3.24 37.63
N VAL A 3 -18.63 -3.07 37.67
CA VAL A 3 -17.99 -1.90 38.26
C VAL A 3 -18.08 -0.74 37.26
N LYS A 4 -18.93 0.24 37.57
CA LYS A 4 -18.99 1.51 36.82
C LYS A 4 -17.80 2.38 37.22
N PHE A 5 -16.80 2.48 36.36
CA PHE A 5 -15.71 3.43 36.52
C PHE A 5 -16.18 4.84 36.12
N GLY A 6 -15.91 5.83 36.99
CA GLY A 6 -16.23 7.24 36.71
C GLY A 6 -15.30 7.84 35.65
N GLN A 7 -15.81 8.82 34.90
CA GLN A 7 -15.11 9.50 33.79
C GLN A 7 -13.69 9.99 34.17
N GLY A 8 -13.49 10.44 35.42
CA GLY A 8 -12.18 10.91 35.89
C GLY A 8 -11.13 9.82 36.09
N GLU A 9 -11.54 8.61 36.49
CA GLU A 9 -10.62 7.49 36.71
C GLU A 9 -10.13 6.89 35.38
N LEU A 10 -11.01 6.87 34.37
CA LEU A 10 -10.67 6.48 33.00
C LEU A 10 -9.64 7.44 32.37
N ALA A 11 -9.85 8.74 32.50
CA ALA A 11 -8.91 9.75 32.00
C ALA A 11 -7.55 9.62 32.69
N HIS A 12 -7.53 9.43 34.01
CA HIS A 12 -6.31 9.25 34.79
C HIS A 12 -5.55 7.96 34.41
N ARG A 13 -6.26 6.87 34.12
CA ARG A 13 -5.66 5.61 33.65
C ARG A 13 -5.06 5.75 32.25
N ALA A 14 -5.73 6.46 31.34
CA ALA A 14 -5.24 6.72 29.99
C ALA A 14 -3.93 7.54 30.03
N LEU A 15 -3.91 8.62 30.82
CA LEU A 15 -2.70 9.43 31.00
C LEU A 15 -1.54 8.62 31.58
N LYS A 16 -1.79 7.75 32.55
CA LYS A 16 -0.76 6.85 33.10
C LYS A 16 -0.24 5.82 32.10
N ALA A 17 -1.09 5.33 31.18
CA ALA A 17 -0.66 4.41 30.13
C ALA A 17 0.24 5.10 29.09
N PHE A 18 0.01 6.38 28.80
CA PHE A 18 0.78 7.14 27.81
C PHE A 18 2.05 7.78 28.38
N TYR A 19 2.10 8.06 29.68
CA TYR A 19 3.22 8.74 30.33
C TYR A 19 4.61 8.09 30.10
N PRO A 20 4.79 6.75 30.17
CA PRO A 20 6.08 6.10 29.86
C PRO A 20 6.53 6.25 28.40
N LEU A 21 5.60 6.57 27.50
CA LEU A 21 5.82 6.71 26.06
C LEU A 21 6.07 8.16 25.62
N THR A 22 6.11 9.10 26.57
CA THR A 22 6.39 10.52 26.30
C THR A 22 7.83 10.88 26.65
N SER A 23 8.43 11.74 25.81
CA SER A 23 9.63 12.48 26.18
C SER A 23 9.16 13.57 27.13
N LYS A 24 9.46 13.43 28.43
CA LYS A 24 8.94 14.20 29.59
C LYS A 24 9.17 15.73 29.55
N LEU A 25 9.50 16.27 28.39
CA LEU A 25 9.73 17.67 28.07
C LEU A 25 8.44 18.39 27.65
N ASP A 26 7.49 17.70 27.01
CA ASP A 26 6.20 18.27 26.60
C ASP A 26 5.09 17.22 26.70
N THR A 27 4.77 16.84 27.94
CA THR A 27 3.91 15.70 28.24
C THR A 27 2.46 15.92 27.82
N LEU A 28 1.95 17.15 27.89
CA LEU A 28 0.54 17.45 27.65
C LEU A 28 0.20 17.40 26.15
N ALA A 29 1.06 18.00 25.30
CA ALA A 29 0.88 17.95 23.86
C ALA A 29 1.10 16.53 23.32
N GLN A 30 2.07 15.80 23.88
CA GLN A 30 2.34 14.41 23.48
C GLN A 30 1.23 13.45 23.93
N SER A 31 0.63 13.66 25.12
CA SER A 31 -0.52 12.86 25.58
C SER A 31 -1.75 13.09 24.70
N ALA A 32 -2.05 14.35 24.36
CA ALA A 32 -3.17 14.67 23.47
C ALA A 32 -2.98 14.05 22.08
N LYS A 33 -1.76 14.06 21.54
CA LYS A 33 -1.44 13.42 20.26
C LYS A 33 -1.57 11.90 20.32
N HIS A 34 -1.20 11.29 21.44
CA HIS A 34 -1.33 9.85 21.63
C HIS A 34 -2.80 9.44 21.78
N GLU A 35 -3.59 10.23 22.51
CA GLU A 35 -5.04 10.06 22.65
C GLU A 35 -5.73 10.14 21.28
N GLN A 36 -5.43 11.16 20.47
CA GLN A 36 -5.95 11.29 19.11
C GLN A 36 -5.62 10.08 18.25
N ARG A 37 -4.36 9.61 18.27
CA ARG A 37 -3.94 8.42 17.51
C ARG A 37 -4.67 7.16 17.97
N TYR A 38 -4.86 7.01 19.27
CA TYR A 38 -5.58 5.88 19.85
C TYR A 38 -7.06 5.90 19.45
N HIS A 39 -7.70 7.07 19.45
CA HIS A 39 -9.08 7.22 18.96
C HIS A 39 -9.21 6.93 17.46
N VAL A 40 -8.27 7.38 16.64
CA VAL A 40 -8.27 7.09 15.19
C VAL A 40 -8.10 5.58 14.95
N LEU A 41 -7.14 4.93 15.62
CA LEU A 41 -6.93 3.49 15.50
C LEU A 41 -8.14 2.68 15.99
N ARG A 42 -8.79 3.14 17.06
CA ARG A 42 -10.02 2.52 17.56
C ARG A 42 -11.17 2.68 16.58
N GLN A 43 -11.38 3.87 16.01
CA GLN A 43 -12.41 4.08 14.98
C GLN A 43 -12.19 3.19 13.76
N VAL A 44 -10.94 3.02 13.32
CA VAL A 44 -10.59 2.10 12.22
C VAL A 44 -10.89 0.64 12.59
N ALA A 45 -10.62 0.24 13.83
CA ALA A 45 -10.91 -1.12 14.32
C ALA A 45 -12.41 -1.38 14.50
N GLU A 46 -13.17 -0.37 14.96
CA GLU A 46 -14.62 -0.45 15.15
C GLU A 46 -15.37 -0.40 13.81
N ALA A 47 -14.92 0.42 12.85
CA ALA A 47 -15.43 0.45 11.48
C ALA A 47 -15.19 -0.88 10.75
N GLY A 48 -14.13 -1.62 11.11
CA GLY A 48 -13.87 -2.97 10.61
C GLY A 48 -14.67 -4.09 11.30
N GLY A 49 -15.42 -3.80 12.38
CA GLY A 49 -15.97 -4.81 13.29
C GLY A 49 -17.50 -4.85 13.45
N ALA A 50 -18.27 -3.88 12.94
CA ALA A 50 -19.71 -3.81 13.19
C ALA A 50 -20.54 -3.57 11.91
N SER A 51 -20.86 -4.66 11.21
CA SER A 51 -22.00 -4.70 10.29
C SER A 51 -23.17 -5.40 10.98
N SER A 52 -23.97 -4.64 11.74
CA SER A 52 -25.41 -4.90 11.94
C SER A 52 -26.08 -3.73 12.68
N SER A 53 -27.17 -3.22 12.09
CA SER A 53 -28.15 -2.22 12.56
C SER A 53 -27.84 -0.72 12.37
N ASP A 54 -28.21 -0.25 11.17
CA ASP A 54 -29.19 0.82 10.91
C ASP A 54 -29.19 2.07 11.83
N SER A 55 -28.64 3.18 11.31
CA SER A 55 -29.29 4.50 11.30
C SER A 55 -28.40 5.53 10.56
N GLN A 56 -29.02 6.23 9.63
CA GLN A 56 -28.45 7.21 8.71
C GLN A 56 -27.59 8.31 9.38
N SER A 57 -26.38 8.55 8.84
CA SER A 57 -25.73 9.87 8.84
C SER A 57 -24.92 10.04 7.54
N PRO A 58 -25.05 11.17 6.80
CA PRO A 58 -24.47 11.33 5.47
C PRO A 58 -23.04 11.90 5.56
N ALA A 59 -22.17 11.24 6.32
CA ALA A 59 -20.79 11.70 6.51
C ALA A 59 -19.72 10.61 6.30
N ASP A 60 -20.13 9.43 5.85
CA ASP A 60 -19.22 8.33 5.50
C ASP A 60 -19.35 8.04 4.00
N ALA A 61 -19.04 9.07 3.19
CA ALA A 61 -18.61 8.78 1.85
C ALA A 61 -17.18 8.22 1.99
N PRO A 62 -16.89 6.97 1.56
CA PRO A 62 -15.51 6.56 1.39
C PRO A 62 -14.82 7.64 0.56
N PRO A 63 -13.50 7.90 0.74
CA PRO A 63 -12.80 8.75 -0.21
C PRO A 63 -13.19 8.23 -1.57
N SER A 64 -13.80 9.10 -2.37
CA SER A 64 -14.22 8.79 -3.73
C SER A 64 -12.94 8.63 -4.55
N VAL A 65 -12.17 7.57 -4.28
CA VAL A 65 -11.40 6.91 -5.31
C VAL A 65 -12.46 6.54 -6.31
N SER A 66 -12.50 7.29 -7.42
CA SER A 66 -13.43 6.95 -8.48
C SER A 66 -13.25 5.46 -8.75
N SER A 67 -14.36 4.74 -8.86
CA SER A 67 -14.39 3.31 -9.19
C SER A 67 -13.62 2.98 -10.49
N ASP A 68 -13.19 4.00 -11.23
CA ASP A 68 -12.40 3.92 -12.45
C ASP A 68 -10.90 3.63 -12.20
N ILE A 69 -10.38 3.83 -10.98
CA ILE A 69 -8.94 3.65 -10.70
C ILE A 69 -8.67 2.26 -10.11
N HIS A 70 -8.36 1.28 -10.97
CA HIS A 70 -8.01 -0.10 -10.59
C HIS A 70 -6.71 -0.21 -9.78
N HIS A 71 -5.75 0.70 -9.97
CA HIS A 71 -4.47 0.65 -9.27
C HIS A 71 -3.95 2.05 -9.00
N HIS A 72 -3.29 2.21 -7.86
CA HIS A 72 -2.55 3.40 -7.50
C HIS A 72 -1.07 3.02 -7.28
N ILE A 73 -0.18 3.61 -8.07
CA ILE A 73 1.27 3.47 -7.92
C ILE A 73 1.82 4.83 -7.56
N THR A 74 2.63 4.91 -6.51
CA THR A 74 3.26 6.17 -6.12
C THR A 74 4.27 6.63 -7.17
N THR A 75 4.21 7.90 -7.57
CA THR A 75 5.07 8.49 -8.61
C THR A 75 6.48 8.87 -8.11
N ASN A 76 6.79 8.59 -6.84
CA ASN A 76 8.10 8.88 -6.26
C ASN A 76 9.18 8.04 -6.99
N ARG A 77 10.30 8.69 -7.35
CA ARG A 77 11.40 8.12 -8.12
C ARG A 77 12.73 8.25 -7.38
N ASP A 78 12.70 8.19 -6.05
CA ASP A 78 13.88 8.44 -5.21
C ASP A 78 14.80 7.22 -5.13
N SER A 79 14.32 6.03 -5.52
CA SER A 79 15.07 4.78 -5.47
C SER A 79 15.37 4.24 -6.87
N LEU A 80 16.65 4.25 -7.24
CA LEU A 80 17.17 3.64 -8.46
C LEU A 80 17.73 2.25 -8.13
N ILE A 81 17.39 1.26 -8.96
CA ILE A 81 17.93 -0.09 -8.91
C ILE A 81 18.71 -0.34 -10.21
N ASN A 82 19.95 -0.81 -10.07
CA ASN A 82 20.70 -1.35 -11.19
C ASN A 82 20.23 -2.78 -11.48
N LEU A 83 19.68 -3.00 -12.67
CA LEU A 83 19.10 -4.29 -13.06
C LEU A 83 20.12 -5.44 -13.01
N PHE A 84 21.35 -5.23 -13.48
CA PHE A 84 22.36 -6.30 -13.50
C PHE A 84 22.79 -6.70 -12.09
N GLN A 85 23.01 -5.72 -11.22
CA GLN A 85 23.34 -5.97 -9.82
C GLN A 85 22.19 -6.72 -9.12
N PHE A 86 20.95 -6.27 -9.30
CA PHE A 86 19.77 -6.93 -8.75
C PHE A 86 19.68 -8.41 -9.20
N LEU A 87 19.86 -8.67 -10.49
CA LEU A 87 19.80 -10.04 -11.01
C LEU A 87 20.95 -10.91 -10.49
N GLN A 88 22.14 -10.35 -10.32
CA GLN A 88 23.28 -11.07 -9.76
C GLN A 88 23.06 -11.43 -8.28
N GLU A 89 22.53 -10.50 -7.48
CA GLU A 89 22.22 -10.72 -6.07
C GLU A 89 21.12 -11.79 -5.89
N HIS A 90 20.26 -11.96 -6.88
CA HIS A 90 19.14 -12.90 -6.87
C HIS A 90 19.31 -14.08 -7.83
N ASP A 91 20.51 -14.43 -8.28
CA ASP A 91 20.73 -15.47 -9.32
C ASP A 91 20.19 -16.86 -8.93
N SER A 92 20.09 -17.16 -7.63
CA SER A 92 19.49 -18.40 -7.13
C SER A 92 17.97 -18.40 -7.08
N ASP A 93 17.31 -17.26 -7.33
CA ASP A 93 15.86 -17.12 -7.32
C ASP A 93 15.26 -17.50 -8.69
N PRO A 94 14.42 -18.54 -8.77
CA PRO A 94 13.74 -18.89 -10.01
C PRO A 94 12.88 -17.76 -10.61
N ALA A 95 12.40 -16.82 -9.79
CA ALA A 95 11.57 -15.71 -10.22
C ALA A 95 12.31 -14.73 -11.16
N VAL A 96 13.63 -14.59 -10.99
CA VAL A 96 14.45 -13.70 -11.84
C VAL A 96 14.96 -14.39 -13.11
N LYS A 97 14.63 -15.67 -13.31
CA LYS A 97 15.03 -16.41 -14.51
C LYS A 97 14.41 -15.79 -15.77
N ASN A 98 15.28 -15.44 -16.72
CA ASN A 98 14.95 -14.74 -17.96
C ASN A 98 14.23 -13.40 -17.73
N PHE A 99 14.56 -12.70 -16.64
CA PHE A 99 13.89 -11.45 -16.28
C PHE A 99 14.02 -10.36 -17.36
N ILE A 100 15.23 -10.12 -17.89
CA ILE A 100 15.44 -9.05 -18.89
C ILE A 100 14.63 -9.28 -20.17
N PRO A 101 14.66 -10.47 -20.81
CA PRO A 101 13.78 -10.75 -21.95
C PRO A 101 12.29 -10.52 -21.64
N LYS A 102 11.79 -11.06 -20.51
CA LYS A 102 10.39 -10.90 -20.10
C LYS A 102 10.01 -9.44 -19.82
N LEU A 103 10.93 -8.66 -19.26
CA LEU A 103 10.74 -7.23 -19.04
C LEU A 103 10.64 -6.49 -20.38
N LYS A 104 11.51 -6.83 -21.34
CA LYS A 104 11.47 -6.25 -22.69
C LYS A 104 10.17 -6.61 -23.40
N ASP A 105 9.74 -7.86 -23.36
CA ASP A 105 8.44 -8.29 -23.88
C ASP A 105 7.32 -7.42 -23.31
N HIS A 106 7.26 -7.29 -21.98
CA HIS A 106 6.24 -6.49 -21.31
C HIS A 106 6.25 -5.03 -21.76
N ILE A 107 7.42 -4.42 -21.91
CA ILE A 107 7.54 -3.04 -22.39
C ILE A 107 7.06 -2.93 -23.84
N LEU A 108 7.41 -3.87 -24.72
CA LEU A 108 6.93 -3.89 -26.11
C LEU A 108 5.42 -4.03 -26.20
N TYR A 109 4.83 -4.96 -25.44
CA TYR A 109 3.37 -5.08 -25.35
C TYR A 109 2.70 -3.75 -25.01
N ARG A 110 3.25 -3.03 -24.02
CA ARG A 110 2.73 -1.73 -23.59
C ARG A 110 2.92 -0.63 -24.64
N LEU A 111 4.09 -0.55 -25.26
CA LEU A 111 4.39 0.46 -26.28
C LEU A 111 3.58 0.25 -27.56
N GLN A 112 3.41 -1.01 -27.97
CA GLN A 112 2.62 -1.39 -29.15
C GLN A 112 1.11 -1.46 -28.87
N LYS A 113 0.68 -1.26 -27.62
CA LYS A 113 -0.72 -1.35 -27.16
C LYS A 113 -1.38 -2.70 -27.49
N LEU A 114 -0.58 -3.76 -27.44
CA LEU A 114 -1.05 -5.13 -27.58
C LEU A 114 -1.65 -5.62 -26.26
N ASP A 115 -2.66 -6.47 -26.33
CA ASP A 115 -3.25 -7.08 -25.14
C ASP A 115 -2.28 -8.13 -24.57
N ILE A 116 -1.92 -7.98 -23.30
CA ILE A 116 -0.98 -8.88 -22.61
C ILE A 116 -1.66 -10.20 -22.22
N GLY A 117 -2.99 -10.20 -22.06
CA GLY A 117 -3.72 -11.35 -21.50
C GLY A 117 -3.88 -12.55 -22.43
N TYR A 118 -3.80 -12.34 -23.75
CA TYR A 118 -4.22 -13.33 -24.75
C TYR A 118 -3.32 -13.38 -26.00
N CYS A 119 -2.06 -12.97 -25.90
CA CYS A 119 -1.19 -12.91 -27.07
C CYS A 119 -0.08 -13.96 -27.03
N ASP A 120 -0.08 -14.86 -28.00
CA ASP A 120 1.04 -15.76 -28.33
C ASP A 120 2.15 -15.03 -29.12
N HIS A 121 2.16 -13.70 -29.09
CA HIS A 121 3.10 -12.92 -29.85
C HIS A 121 4.50 -13.07 -29.26
N THR A 122 5.41 -13.51 -30.11
CA THR A 122 6.83 -13.68 -29.79
C THR A 122 7.59 -12.60 -30.52
N PHE A 123 8.20 -11.69 -29.75
CA PHE A 123 9.01 -10.62 -30.31
C PHE A 123 10.35 -11.17 -30.80
N THR A 124 10.86 -10.59 -31.89
CA THR A 124 12.18 -10.97 -32.43
C THR A 124 13.31 -10.30 -31.64
N ASP A 125 14.53 -10.80 -31.81
CA ASP A 125 15.72 -10.21 -31.19
C ASP A 125 15.93 -8.75 -31.63
N GLU A 126 15.60 -8.41 -32.88
CA GLU A 126 15.66 -7.04 -33.39
C GLU A 126 14.69 -6.11 -32.64
N GLU A 127 13.48 -6.58 -32.35
CA GLU A 127 12.48 -5.83 -31.59
C GLU A 127 12.93 -5.65 -30.14
N HIS A 128 13.50 -6.68 -29.51
CA HIS A 128 14.09 -6.57 -28.18
C HIS A 128 15.25 -5.58 -28.13
N ASN A 129 16.06 -5.52 -29.19
CA ASN A 129 17.18 -4.58 -29.30
C ASN A 129 16.74 -3.14 -29.52
N SER A 130 15.49 -2.92 -29.97
CA SER A 130 14.90 -1.58 -30.06
C SER A 130 14.64 -0.95 -28.68
N ILE A 131 14.50 -1.76 -27.63
CA ILE A 131 14.27 -1.26 -26.26
C ILE A 131 15.61 -0.90 -25.61
N ILE A 132 15.75 0.38 -25.29
CA ILE A 132 16.91 0.92 -24.59
C ILE A 132 16.50 1.30 -23.16
N ILE A 133 17.11 0.65 -22.17
CA ILE A 133 16.98 1.01 -20.76
C ILE A 133 18.22 1.83 -20.37
N PRO A 134 18.10 3.14 -20.13
CA PRO A 134 19.25 3.99 -19.81
C PRO A 134 20.00 3.47 -18.58
N ASN A 135 21.32 3.27 -18.74
CA ASN A 135 22.23 2.80 -17.69
C ASN A 135 21.81 1.50 -16.99
N ASN A 136 20.88 0.72 -17.59
CA ASN A 136 20.27 -0.46 -16.96
C ASN A 136 19.65 -0.16 -15.59
N MET A 137 19.13 1.07 -15.41
CA MET A 137 18.51 1.49 -14.17
C MET A 137 16.99 1.55 -14.29
N ILE A 138 16.31 1.06 -13.26
CA ILE A 138 14.85 1.19 -13.10
C ILE A 138 14.53 1.83 -11.76
N PHE A 139 13.37 2.47 -11.68
CA PHE A 139 12.90 3.05 -10.42
C PHE A 139 12.13 2.01 -9.62
N SER A 140 12.51 1.84 -8.36
CA SER A 140 11.70 1.12 -7.38
C SER A 140 10.66 2.06 -6.81
N VAL A 141 9.41 1.62 -6.77
CA VAL A 141 8.30 2.34 -6.15
C VAL A 141 7.99 1.71 -4.80
N GLN A 142 7.81 2.54 -3.77
CA GLN A 142 7.56 2.04 -2.42
C GLN A 142 6.18 1.41 -2.26
N THR A 143 5.18 1.93 -2.97
CA THR A 143 3.78 1.54 -2.77
C THR A 143 3.08 1.32 -4.11
N MET A 144 2.51 0.13 -4.26
CA MET A 144 1.50 -0.22 -5.27
C MET A 144 0.26 -0.72 -4.54
N GLN A 145 -0.86 -0.02 -4.73
CA GLN A 145 -2.17 -0.39 -4.23
C GLN A 145 -3.04 -0.88 -5.39
N VAL A 146 -3.68 -2.03 -5.22
CA VAL A 146 -4.62 -2.60 -6.20
C VAL A 146 -6.02 -2.56 -5.60
N HIS A 147 -6.94 -1.89 -6.28
CA HIS A 147 -8.36 -1.88 -5.93
C HIS A 147 -9.05 -2.98 -6.73
N TYR A 148 -9.50 -4.03 -6.03
CA TYR A 148 -10.25 -5.13 -6.64
C TYR A 148 -11.56 -5.33 -5.89
N THR A 149 -12.61 -5.70 -6.61
CA THR A 149 -13.88 -6.11 -6.02
C THR A 149 -13.79 -7.58 -5.65
N THR A 150 -14.11 -7.91 -4.40
CA THR A 150 -14.29 -9.31 -3.98
C THR A 150 -15.79 -9.57 -3.96
N TYR A 151 -16.26 -10.48 -4.80
CA TYR A 151 -17.66 -10.94 -4.76
C TYR A 151 -17.78 -12.03 -3.70
N ASP A 152 -18.71 -11.86 -2.75
CA ASP A 152 -19.11 -12.94 -1.84
C ASP A 152 -20.13 -13.82 -2.58
N LEU A 153 -19.65 -14.91 -3.17
CA LEU A 153 -20.49 -15.93 -3.80
C LEU A 153 -21.07 -16.83 -2.69
N ARG A 154 -22.24 -16.47 -2.18
CA ARG A 154 -23.04 -17.31 -1.27
C ARG A 154 -24.08 -18.14 -2.01
#